data_AF-A0A956IU65-F1
#
_entry.id   AF-A0A956IU65-F1
#
_cell.length_a   1.000
_cell.length_b   1.000
_cell.length_c   1.000
_cell.angle_alpha   90.00
_cell.angle_beta   90.00
_cell.angle_gamma   90.00
#
_symmetry.space_group_name_H-M   'P 1'
#
loop_
_entity.id
_entity.type
_entity.pdbx_description
1 polymer ?
#
loop_
_entity_poly.entity_id
_entity_poly.type
_entity_poly.pdbx_seq_one_letter_code
_entity_poly.pdbx_strand_id
1 'polypeptide(L)'
;AHEIAQLATDLEAEEVVVGTHGRRGVSRLLLGSVAEGVVRFAPCSVSVVRPKSAPTEPKIEPACPDCVKVRKESGGKQLWCARHMEHHGRRHTYHYSARAWGGGSRHSEIP
;
A
#
# COMPACT_ATOMS: atom_id res chain seq x y z
N ALA A 1 0.74 8.17 -12.16
CA ALA A 1 2.15 7.73 -12.07
C ALA A 1 3.03 8.81 -11.46
N HIS A 2 3.10 10.01 -12.05
CA HIS A 2 3.91 11.11 -11.53
C HIS A 2 3.54 11.50 -10.09
N GLU A 3 2.25 11.60 -9.76
CA GLU A 3 1.82 11.86 -8.37
C GLU A 3 2.25 10.76 -7.40
N ILE A 4 2.31 9.50 -7.84
CA ILE A 4 2.76 8.38 -7.01
C ILE A 4 4.28 8.49 -6.78
N ALA A 5 5.05 8.81 -7.82
CA ALA A 5 6.50 8.99 -7.72
C ALA A 5 6.89 10.21 -6.87
N GLN A 6 6.15 11.32 -7.01
CA GLN A 6 6.31 12.50 -6.17
C GLN A 6 6.03 12.16 -4.72
N LEU A 7 4.91 11.48 -4.45
CA LEU A 7 4.56 11.07 -3.10
C LEU A 7 5.59 10.10 -2.50
N ALA A 8 6.12 9.18 -3.30
CA ALA A 8 7.19 8.28 -2.86
C ALA A 8 8.46 9.06 -2.48
N THR A 9 8.75 10.16 -3.18
CA THR A 9 9.86 11.08 -2.84
C THR A 9 9.58 11.81 -1.54
N ASP A 10 8.39 12.42 -1.41
CA ASP A 10 8.00 13.21 -0.24
C ASP A 10 7.96 12.36 1.04
N LEU A 11 7.68 11.06 0.91
CA LEU A 11 7.65 10.10 2.01
C LEU A 11 8.98 9.36 2.25
N GLU A 12 10.02 9.64 1.46
CA GLU A 12 11.28 8.88 1.47
C GLU A 12 11.04 7.35 1.40
N ALA A 13 10.10 6.94 0.55
CA ALA A 13 9.68 5.55 0.47
C ALA A 13 10.81 4.65 -0.06
N GLU A 14 11.08 3.55 0.63
CA GLU A 14 12.08 2.55 0.23
C GLU A 14 11.56 1.61 -0.89
N GLU A 15 10.24 1.47 -1.02
CA GLU A 15 9.57 0.54 -1.93
C GLU A 15 8.17 1.03 -2.30
N VAL A 16 7.79 0.86 -3.57
CA VAL A 16 6.43 1.08 -4.06
C VAL A 16 5.82 -0.21 -4.57
N VAL A 17 4.69 -0.64 -4.00
CA VAL A 17 3.95 -1.82 -4.44
C VAL A 17 2.77 -1.41 -5.32
N VAL A 18 2.72 -1.90 -6.55
CA VAL A 18 1.63 -1.63 -7.50
C VAL A 18 1.04 -2.92 -8.07
N GLY A 19 -0.28 -2.92 -8.26
CA GLY A 19 -0.97 -4.00 -8.97
C GLY A 19 -0.95 -3.81 -10.48
N THR A 20 -1.02 -4.90 -11.25
CA THR A 20 -1.25 -4.85 -12.71
C THR A 20 -2.72 -5.06 -13.04
N HIS A 21 -3.19 -4.51 -14.16
CA HIS A 21 -4.51 -4.88 -14.67
C HIS A 21 -4.52 -6.34 -15.14
N GLY A 22 -5.31 -7.16 -14.45
CA GLY A 22 -5.67 -8.50 -14.89
C GLY A 22 -7.16 -8.68 -14.69
N ARG A 23 -7.95 -8.41 -15.74
CA ARG A 23 -9.35 -8.83 -15.94
C ARG A 23 -9.82 -8.26 -17.29
N ARG A 24 -10.06 -9.15 -18.27
CA ARG A 24 -10.67 -8.97 -19.63
C ARG A 24 -9.70 -8.78 -20.82
N GLY A 25 -9.62 -9.81 -21.68
CA GLY A 25 -9.14 -9.75 -23.08
C GLY A 25 -7.62 -9.62 -23.28
N VAL A 26 -7.08 -10.42 -24.22
CA VAL A 26 -5.74 -10.46 -24.91
C VAL A 26 -4.42 -10.09 -24.19
N SER A 27 -4.44 -9.46 -23.03
CA SER A 27 -3.27 -8.84 -22.41
C SER A 27 -2.84 -9.57 -21.15
N ARG A 28 -2.51 -10.87 -21.26
CA ARG A 28 -1.95 -11.66 -20.14
C ARG A 28 -0.56 -11.17 -19.68
N LEU A 29 -0.03 -10.11 -20.29
CA LEU A 29 1.33 -9.61 -20.11
C LEU A 29 1.45 -8.07 -19.96
N LEU A 30 0.35 -7.29 -20.02
CA LEU A 30 0.48 -5.83 -19.96
C LEU A 30 0.52 -5.34 -18.50
N LEU A 31 1.60 -4.63 -18.16
CA LEU A 31 1.87 -4.02 -16.85
C LEU A 31 0.76 -3.03 -16.45
N GLY A 32 0.15 -2.37 -17.43
CA GLY A 32 -0.85 -1.29 -17.25
C GLY A 32 -0.17 0.07 -17.15
N SER A 33 -0.78 1.11 -17.71
CA SER A 33 -0.16 2.44 -17.87
C SER A 33 0.29 3.09 -16.55
N VAL A 34 -0.45 2.86 -15.47
CA VAL A 34 -0.08 3.37 -14.14
C VAL A 34 1.15 2.64 -13.60
N ALA A 35 1.15 1.31 -13.60
CA ALA A 35 2.27 0.52 -13.10
C ALA A 35 3.53 0.72 -13.96
N GLU A 36 3.37 0.85 -15.28
CA GLU A 36 4.47 1.20 -16.19
C GLU A 36 5.08 2.56 -15.85
N GLY A 37 4.23 3.58 -15.67
CA GLY A 37 4.71 4.89 -15.26
C GLY A 37 5.40 4.88 -13.89
N VAL A 38 4.90 4.09 -12.93
CA VAL A 38 5.54 3.97 -11.61
C VAL A 38 6.90 3.28 -11.72
N VAL A 39 7.00 2.15 -12.43
CA VAL A 39 8.28 1.46 -12.68
C VAL A 39 9.29 2.39 -13.35
N ARG A 40 8.84 3.29 -14.23
CA ARG A 40 9.73 4.20 -14.96
C ARG A 40 10.20 5.41 -14.13
N PHE A 41 9.37 5.90 -13.21
CA PHE A 41 9.59 7.21 -12.56
C PHE A 41 9.77 7.14 -11.05
N ALA A 42 9.53 6.00 -10.40
CA ALA A 42 9.70 5.91 -8.94
C ALA A 42 11.17 6.15 -8.54
N PRO A 43 11.40 6.86 -7.42
CA PRO A 43 12.75 7.10 -6.90
C PRO A 43 13.33 5.87 -6.19
N CYS A 44 12.56 4.79 -6.04
CA CYS A 44 12.88 3.62 -5.24
C CYS A 44 12.42 2.32 -5.93
N SER A 45 12.66 1.19 -5.28
CA SER A 45 12.31 -0.14 -5.78
C SER A 45 10.79 -0.27 -6.00
N VAL A 46 10.39 -1.03 -7.02
CA VAL A 46 8.98 -1.21 -7.40
C VAL A 46 8.61 -2.68 -7.50
N SER A 47 7.69 -3.12 -6.66
CA SER A 47 7.12 -4.48 -6.65
C SER A 47 5.80 -4.52 -7.40
N VAL A 48 5.79 -5.27 -8.49
CA VAL A 48 4.62 -5.43 -9.35
C VAL A 48 3.87 -6.71 -8.98
N VAL A 49 2.66 -6.55 -8.45
CA VAL A 49 1.82 -7.67 -7.99
C VAL A 49 0.80 -8.04 -9.06
N ARG A 50 0.79 -9.31 -9.46
CA ARG A 50 -0.24 -9.86 -10.38
C ARG A 50 -1.40 -10.47 -9.60
N PRO A 51 -2.65 -10.27 -10.03
CA PRO A 51 -3.80 -10.87 -9.36
C PRO A 51 -3.77 -12.40 -9.48
N LYS A 52 -3.99 -13.11 -8.37
CA LYS A 52 -4.22 -14.56 -8.37
C LYS A 52 -5.64 -14.84 -8.87
N SER A 53 -5.83 -15.93 -9.60
CA SER A 53 -7.07 -16.27 -10.30
C SER A 53 -8.32 -16.50 -9.43
N ALA A 54 -8.21 -16.44 -8.11
CA ALA A 54 -9.36 -16.58 -7.21
C ALA A 54 -9.79 -15.20 -6.69
N PRO A 55 -11.07 -14.80 -6.88
CA PRO A 55 -11.61 -13.60 -6.27
C PRO A 55 -11.76 -13.84 -4.77
N THR A 56 -10.68 -13.63 -4.02
CA THR A 56 -10.82 -13.28 -2.61
C THR A 56 -11.16 -11.81 -2.61
N GLU A 57 -12.40 -11.48 -2.27
CA GLU A 57 -12.78 -10.10 -2.00
C GLU A 57 -11.80 -9.57 -0.94
N PRO A 58 -11.01 -8.53 -1.27
CA PRO A 58 -10.01 -8.05 -0.34
C PRO A 58 -10.77 -7.48 0.87
N LYS A 59 -10.60 -8.12 2.03
CA LYS A 59 -11.00 -7.54 3.32
C LYS A 59 -10.02 -6.41 3.63
N ILE A 60 -10.29 -5.25 3.06
CA ILE A 60 -9.56 -4.02 3.35
C ILE A 60 -10.08 -3.57 4.72
N GLU A 61 -9.24 -3.67 5.76
CA GLU A 61 -9.57 -3.07 7.04
C GLU A 61 -9.81 -1.56 6.84
N PRO A 62 -10.80 -0.98 7.54
CA PRO A 62 -11.08 0.43 7.40
C PRO A 62 -9.83 1.24 7.76
N ALA A 63 -9.49 2.21 6.92
CA ALA A 63 -8.42 3.14 7.21
C ALA A 63 -8.66 3.79 8.58
N CYS A 64 -7.59 4.05 9.34
CA CYS A 64 -7.68 4.71 10.63
C CYS A 64 -8.54 5.99 10.52
N PRO A 65 -9.64 6.12 11.29
CA PRO A 65 -10.56 7.26 11.16
C PRO A 65 -9.85 8.62 11.32
N ASP A 66 -8.88 8.70 12.23
CA ASP A 66 -8.11 9.91 12.48
C ASP A 66 -7.19 10.26 11.32
N CYS A 67 -6.59 9.26 10.65
CA CYS A 67 -5.81 9.50 9.43
C CYS A 67 -6.70 10.03 8.30
N VAL A 68 -7.89 9.44 8.13
CA VAL A 68 -8.85 9.91 7.12
C VAL A 68 -9.26 11.37 7.39
N LYS A 69 -9.53 11.70 8.66
CA LYS A 69 -9.88 13.05 9.10
C LYS A 69 -8.75 14.05 8.80
N VAL A 70 -7.54 13.77 9.27
CA VAL A 70 -6.37 14.64 9.08
C VAL A 70 -6.06 14.84 7.60
N ARG A 71 -6.16 13.78 6.79
CA ARG A 71 -5.98 13.88 5.34
C ARG A 71 -7.00 14.80 4.68
N LYS A 72 -8.26 14.71 5.10
CA LYS A 72 -9.32 15.59 4.60
C LYS A 72 -9.08 17.04 5.00
N GLU A 73 -8.78 17.29 6.27
CA GLU A 73 -8.60 18.64 6.83
C GLU A 73 -7.35 19.34 6.29
N SER A 74 -6.27 18.59 6.05
CA SER A 74 -5.02 19.12 5.49
C SER A 74 -5.03 19.27 3.97
N GLY A 75 -6.11 18.89 3.30
CA GLY A 75 -6.14 18.83 1.83
C GLY A 75 -5.13 17.85 1.25
N GLY A 76 -4.83 16.76 1.98
CA GLY A 76 -3.87 15.73 1.57
C GLY A 76 -2.41 16.02 1.93
N LYS A 77 -2.08 17.17 2.51
CA LYS A 77 -0.71 17.52 2.92
C LYS A 77 -0.20 16.70 4.10
N GLN A 78 -1.12 16.24 4.95
CA GLN A 78 -0.81 15.36 6.05
C GLN A 78 -1.60 14.07 5.89
N LEU A 79 -0.90 12.96 5.81
CA LEU A 79 -1.55 11.68 5.57
C LEU A 79 -1.92 10.99 6.88
N TRP A 80 -1.06 11.12 7.90
CA TRP A 80 -1.15 10.35 9.14
C TRP A 80 -1.55 11.21 10.34
N CYS A 81 -2.37 10.67 11.24
CA CYS A 81 -2.65 11.29 12.53
C CYS A 81 -1.41 11.27 13.44
N ALA A 82 -1.41 12.06 14.51
CA ALA A 82 -0.27 12.17 15.45
C ALA A 82 0.28 10.81 15.90
N ARG A 83 -0.60 9.90 16.33
CA ARG A 83 -0.23 8.53 16.72
C ARG A 83 0.53 7.79 15.62
N HIS A 84 0.06 7.87 14.38
CA HIS A 84 0.69 7.18 13.27
C HIS A 84 1.94 7.92 12.74
N MET A 85 2.06 9.23 12.93
CA MET A 85 3.32 9.94 12.64
C MET A 85 4.43 9.51 13.60
N GLU A 86 4.11 9.35 14.89
CA GLU A 86 5.06 8.92 15.91
C GLU A 86 5.50 7.47 15.71
N HIS A 87 4.57 6.58 15.36
CA HIS A 87 4.86 5.15 15.14
C HIS A 87 5.39 4.81 13.74
N HIS A 88 5.16 5.62 12.71
CA HIS A 88 5.55 5.31 11.33
C HIS A 88 6.67 6.20 10.77
N GLY A 89 7.44 6.88 11.63
CA GLY A 89 8.69 7.50 11.22
C GLY A 89 9.64 6.52 10.49
N ARG A 90 9.48 5.20 10.71
CA ARG A 90 10.05 4.13 9.87
C ARG A 90 9.12 2.90 9.85
N ARG A 91 8.67 2.51 8.65
CA ARG A 91 7.97 1.25 8.30
C ARG A 91 6.49 1.17 8.67
N HIS A 92 5.65 1.25 7.64
CA HIS A 92 4.35 0.59 7.66
C HIS A 92 4.19 -0.27 6.41
N THR A 93 4.62 -1.51 6.51
CA THR A 93 4.23 -2.57 5.59
C THR A 93 2.83 -3.01 6.01
N TYR A 94 1.85 -2.93 5.11
CA TYR A 94 0.59 -3.64 5.29
C TYR A 94 0.85 -5.14 5.14
N HIS A 95 1.22 -5.82 6.24
CA HIS A 95 1.39 -7.26 6.24
C HIS A 95 0.03 -7.95 6.36
N TYR A 96 -0.45 -8.55 5.28
CA TYR A 96 -1.41 -9.65 5.40
C TYR A 96 -0.67 -10.88 5.91
N SER A 97 -0.81 -11.20 7.20
CA SER A 97 -0.37 -12.50 7.70
C SER A 97 -1.41 -13.54 7.26
N ALA A 98 -1.04 -14.41 6.33
CA ALA A 98 -1.85 -15.55 5.91
C ALA A 98 -1.82 -16.71 6.93
N ARG A 99 -1.62 -16.43 8.23
CA ARG A 99 -1.56 -17.45 9.30
C ARG A 99 -2.50 -17.09 10.44
N ALA A 100 -3.78 -17.38 10.24
CA ALA A 100 -4.74 -17.52 11.33
C ALA A 100 -5.67 -18.69 11.04
N TRP A 101 -5.13 -19.91 11.08
CA TRP A 101 -5.88 -21.11 11.41
C TRP A 101 -5.24 -21.71 12.66
N GLY A 102 -5.95 -21.65 13.79
CA GLY A 102 -5.61 -22.32 15.03
C GLY A 102 -5.28 -21.42 16.22
N GLY A 103 -6.31 -20.96 16.93
CA GLY A 103 -6.29 -20.81 18.40
C GLY A 103 -5.56 -19.61 19.04
N GLY A 104 -6.35 -18.74 19.68
CA GLY A 104 -5.93 -17.95 20.84
C GLY A 104 -5.13 -16.67 20.55
N SER A 105 -5.80 -15.52 20.63
CA SER A 105 -5.16 -14.22 20.67
C SER A 105 -4.25 -14.10 21.90
N ARG A 106 -2.94 -14.17 21.69
CA ARG A 106 -1.95 -13.60 22.62
C ARG A 106 -1.27 -12.44 21.91
N HIS A 107 -1.52 -11.23 22.42
CA HIS A 107 -0.67 -10.08 22.17
C HIS A 107 0.74 -10.44 22.65
N SER A 108 1.69 -10.50 21.72
CA SER A 108 3.10 -10.47 22.05
C SER A 108 3.65 -9.21 21.38
N GLU A 109 3.93 -8.21 22.21
CA GLU A 109 4.97 -7.24 21.92
C GLU A 109 6.28 -8.04 21.88
N ILE A 110 7.04 -7.90 20.79
CA ILE A 110 8.38 -8.46 20.63
C ILE A 110 9.30 -7.25 20.43
N PRO A 111 10.46 -7.19 21.11
CA PRO A 111 11.18 -5.96 21.47
C PRO A 111 11.73 -5.14 20.30
#